data_AF-A0A126UVL3-F1
#
_entry.id   AF-A0A126UVL3-F1
#
_cell.length_a   1.000
_cell.length_b   1.000
_cell.length_c   1.000
_cell.angle_alpha   90.00
_cell.angle_beta   90.00
_cell.angle_gamma   90.00
#
_symmetry.space_group_name_H-M   'P 1'
#
loop_
_entity.id
_entity.type
_entity.pdbx_description
1 polymer ?
#
loop_
_entity_poly.entity_id
_entity_poly.type
_entity_poly.pdbx_seq_one_letter_code
_entity_poly.pdbx_strand_id
1 'polypeptide(L)'
;MERKDDLNNVVQMGRTTDNLFDYVGVFTQTEIGLKNGEIQEIQIVVGDHSYKSKSKSVRGKLSNGYMGRYFLYDNEQLAEDIAQQYVMSVFSGTSYALEINLDGTMRGMEAARKCMASF
;
A
#
# COMPACT_ATOMS: atom_id res chain seq x y z
N MET A 1 5.71 2.58 -7.86
CA MET A 1 4.59 2.60 -8.82
C MET A 1 3.42 3.34 -8.20
N GLU A 2 2.56 3.92 -9.03
CA GLU A 2 1.31 4.54 -8.61
C GLU A 2 0.18 4.04 -9.50
N ARG A 3 -0.98 3.74 -8.92
CA ARG A 3 -2.21 3.37 -9.64
C ARG A 3 -3.39 4.10 -9.03
N LYS A 4 -4.38 4.41 -9.87
CA LYS A 4 -5.64 5.04 -9.47
C LYS A 4 -6.81 4.16 -9.91
N ASP A 5 -7.80 4.00 -9.05
CA ASP A 5 -9.05 3.30 -9.36
C ASP A 5 -10.17 4.26 -9.82
N ASP A 6 -11.31 3.69 -10.22
CA ASP A 6 -12.49 4.45 -10.69
C ASP A 6 -13.14 5.31 -9.59
N LEU A 7 -12.85 5.01 -8.32
CA LEU A 7 -13.31 5.76 -7.15
C LEU A 7 -12.35 6.88 -6.73
N ASN A 8 -11.32 7.14 -7.55
CA ASN A 8 -10.24 8.06 -7.28
C ASN A 8 -9.36 7.69 -6.07
N ASN A 9 -9.36 6.44 -5.61
CA ASN A 9 -8.35 5.99 -4.68
C ASN A 9 -7.01 5.85 -5.41
N VAL A 10 -5.95 6.34 -4.81
CA VAL A 10 -4.59 6.22 -5.31
C VAL A 10 -3.82 5.25 -4.42
N VAL A 11 -3.21 4.26 -5.03
CA VAL A 11 -2.29 3.33 -4.37
C VAL A 11 -0.90 3.60 -4.89
N GLN A 12 0.02 3.80 -3.97
CA GLN A 12 1.44 3.96 -4.24
C GLN A 12 2.20 2.83 -3.59
N MET A 13 3.10 2.19 -4.32
CA MET A 13 4.02 1.21 -3.76
C MET A 13 5.45 1.60 -4.10
N GLY A 14 6.35 1.41 -3.17
CA GLY A 14 7.76 1.67 -3.39
C GLY A 14 8.62 1.17 -2.26
N ARG A 15 9.86 1.62 -2.28
CA ARG A 15 10.86 1.32 -1.26
C ARG A 15 11.24 2.60 -0.53
N THR A 16 11.52 2.50 0.76
CA THR A 16 12.04 3.62 1.55
C THR A 16 13.42 4.06 1.04
N THR A 17 13.79 5.31 1.29
CA THR A 17 15.06 5.88 0.81
C THR A 17 16.31 5.19 1.36
N ASP A 18 16.18 4.54 2.52
CA ASP A 18 17.24 3.74 3.15
C ASP A 18 17.25 2.27 2.66
N ASN A 19 16.35 1.91 1.74
CA ASN A 19 16.15 0.55 1.21
C ASN A 19 15.82 -0.52 2.25
N LEU A 20 15.45 -0.14 3.47
CA LEU A 20 15.16 -1.09 4.55
C LEU A 20 13.75 -1.65 4.49
N PHE A 21 12.79 -0.89 3.97
CA PHE A 21 11.38 -1.28 3.96
C PHE A 21 10.76 -1.02 2.59
N ASP A 22 9.88 -1.91 2.18
CA ASP A 22 8.90 -1.58 1.17
C ASP A 22 7.69 -0.92 1.84
N TYR A 23 6.98 -0.08 1.09
CA TYR A 23 5.79 0.61 1.57
C TYR A 23 4.65 0.51 0.59
N VAL A 24 3.44 0.51 1.13
CA VAL A 24 2.21 0.74 0.39
C VAL A 24 1.50 1.95 1.01
N GLY A 25 1.32 3.00 0.20
CA GLY A 25 0.48 4.15 0.50
C GLY A 25 -0.87 3.99 -0.17
N VAL A 26 -1.93 4.25 0.58
CA VAL A 26 -3.32 4.27 0.09
C VAL A 26 -3.89 5.63 0.41
N PHE A 27 -4.37 6.31 -0.63
CA PHE A 27 -4.86 7.67 -0.58
C PHE A 27 -6.27 7.71 -1.14
N THR A 28 -7.19 8.33 -0.42
CA THR A 28 -8.60 8.42 -0.80
C THR A 28 -9.14 9.81 -0.51
N GLN A 29 -10.14 10.24 -1.26
CA GLN A 29 -10.91 11.45 -0.95
C GLN A 29 -12.10 11.15 -0.03
N THR A 30 -12.42 9.87 0.19
CA THR A 30 -13.44 9.46 1.14
C THR A 30 -12.97 9.72 2.57
N GLU A 31 -13.84 10.30 3.40
CA GLU A 31 -13.52 10.57 4.79
C GLU A 31 -13.45 9.24 5.57
N ILE A 32 -12.25 8.87 5.98
CA ILE A 32 -11.95 7.61 6.66
C ILE A 32 -11.57 7.81 8.15
N GLY A 33 -12.06 8.89 8.76
CA GLY A 33 -11.94 9.15 10.21
C GLY A 33 -10.50 9.26 10.73
N LEU A 34 -9.52 9.59 9.88
CA LEU A 34 -8.10 9.58 10.25
C LEU A 34 -7.74 10.73 11.17
N LYS A 35 -7.12 10.40 12.30
CA LYS A 35 -6.40 11.40 13.10
C LYS A 35 -4.99 11.56 12.56
N ASN A 36 -4.51 12.81 12.48
CA ASN A 36 -3.18 13.11 11.93
C ASN A 36 -2.06 12.42 12.71
N GLY A 37 -1.21 11.64 12.01
CA GLY A 37 -0.09 10.91 12.60
C GLY A 37 -0.48 9.69 13.45
N GLU A 38 -1.74 9.30 13.43
CA GLU A 38 -2.25 8.12 14.12
C GLU A 38 -1.63 6.84 13.54
N ILE A 39 -1.18 5.97 14.45
CA ILE A 39 -0.72 4.63 14.14
C ILE A 39 -1.84 3.67 14.48
N GLN A 40 -2.15 2.75 13.56
CA GLN A 40 -3.19 1.75 13.72
C GLN A 40 -2.69 0.41 13.23
N GLU A 41 -2.95 -0.66 13.98
CA GLU A 41 -2.75 -2.01 13.50
C GLU A 41 -3.81 -2.35 12.45
N ILE A 42 -3.35 -2.92 11.34
CA ILE A 42 -4.18 -3.25 10.19
C ILE A 42 -3.96 -4.69 9.80
N GLN A 43 -5.00 -5.27 9.22
CA GLN A 43 -4.93 -6.56 8.55
C GLN A 43 -4.82 -6.35 7.04
N ILE A 44 -3.89 -7.07 6.44
CA ILE A 44 -3.66 -7.12 4.99
C ILE A 44 -3.94 -8.55 4.57
N VAL A 45 -4.75 -8.74 3.54
CA VAL A 45 -5.07 -10.06 2.98
C VAL A 45 -4.66 -10.07 1.51
N VAL A 46 -3.86 -11.06 1.13
CA VAL A 46 -3.38 -11.25 -0.25
C VAL A 46 -3.49 -12.73 -0.57
N GLY A 47 -4.30 -13.11 -1.57
CA GLY A 47 -4.65 -14.51 -1.80
C GLY A 47 -5.25 -15.15 -0.54
N ASP A 48 -4.69 -16.28 -0.12
CA ASP A 48 -5.11 -17.02 1.08
C ASP A 48 -4.34 -16.62 2.36
N HIS A 49 -3.42 -15.65 2.25
CA HIS A 49 -2.58 -15.22 3.36
C HIS A 49 -3.07 -13.94 4.01
N SER A 50 -2.87 -13.85 5.33
CA SER A 50 -3.21 -12.69 6.14
C SER A 50 -2.01 -12.21 6.93
N TYR A 51 -1.76 -10.90 6.90
CA TYR A 51 -0.64 -10.23 7.53
C TYR A 51 -1.15 -9.14 8.46
N LYS A 52 -0.40 -8.89 9.53
CA LYS A 52 -0.61 -7.74 10.41
C LYS A 52 0.50 -6.73 10.18
N SER A 53 0.12 -5.46 10.02
CA SER A 53 1.09 -4.36 9.93
C SER A 53 0.60 -3.15 10.71
N LYS A 54 1.48 -2.17 10.91
CA LYS A 54 1.14 -0.87 11.47
C LYS A 54 1.05 0.14 10.33
N SER A 55 -0.14 0.68 10.13
CA SER A 55 -0.35 1.79 9.21
C SER A 55 -0.25 3.11 9.96
N LYS A 56 0.35 4.10 9.32
CA LYS A 56 0.45 5.47 9.82
C LYS A 56 -0.30 6.40 8.89
N SER A 57 -1.14 7.27 9.45
CA SER A 57 -1.78 8.32 8.65
C SER A 57 -0.75 9.38 8.24
N VAL A 58 -0.89 9.84 7.00
CA VAL A 58 -0.13 10.99 6.52
C VAL A 58 -0.62 12.22 7.26
N ARG A 59 0.30 13.11 7.66
CA ARG A 59 -0.05 14.33 8.38
C ARG A 59 -0.71 15.33 7.43
N GLY A 60 -1.89 15.82 7.81
CA GLY A 60 -2.61 16.86 7.07
C GLY A 60 -3.42 16.31 5.89
N LYS A 61 -4.27 17.16 5.31
CA LYS A 61 -4.88 16.86 4.01
C LYS A 61 -3.80 16.99 2.94
N LEU A 62 -3.66 15.95 2.13
CA LEU A 62 -2.86 16.02 0.91
C LEU A 62 -3.54 16.98 -0.08
N SER A 63 -2.82 17.35 -1.14
CA SER A 63 -3.37 18.16 -2.22
C SER A 63 -4.69 17.58 -2.72
N ASN A 64 -5.62 18.46 -3.11
CA ASN A 64 -6.92 18.07 -3.67
C ASN A 64 -7.81 17.24 -2.71
N GLY A 65 -7.66 17.42 -1.40
CA GLY A 65 -8.54 16.83 -0.39
C GLY A 65 -8.27 15.35 -0.10
N TYR A 66 -7.19 14.78 -0.64
CA TYR A 66 -6.80 13.42 -0.35
C TYR A 66 -6.39 13.26 1.12
N MET A 67 -6.75 12.12 1.68
CA MET A 67 -6.33 11.62 2.96
C MET A 67 -5.64 10.29 2.74
N GLY A 68 -4.52 10.06 3.43
CA GLY A 68 -3.71 8.87 3.17
C GLY A 68 -3.28 8.15 4.42
N ARG A 69 -3.14 6.83 4.31
CA ARG A 69 -2.35 6.02 5.24
C ARG A 69 -1.31 5.27 4.42
N TYR A 70 -0.16 5.02 5.03
CA TYR A 70 0.81 4.09 4.48
C TYR A 70 1.18 3.06 5.54
N PHE A 71 1.59 1.88 5.11
CA PHE A 71 2.23 0.90 5.97
C PHE A 71 3.58 0.50 5.37
N LEU A 72 4.50 0.18 6.26
CA LEU A 72 5.78 -0.43 5.90
C LEU A 72 5.65 -1.94 6.02
N TYR A 73 6.37 -2.66 5.18
CA TYR A 73 6.55 -4.09 5.30
C TYR A 73 7.99 -4.49 4.97
N ASP A 74 8.46 -5.48 5.70
CA ASP A 74 9.74 -6.18 5.51
C ASP A 74 9.44 -7.65 5.72
N ASN A 75 8.70 -8.22 4.78
CA ASN A 75 8.27 -9.61 4.82
C ASN A 75 8.31 -10.14 3.39
N GLU A 76 9.23 -11.09 3.14
CA GLU A 76 9.45 -11.65 1.80
C GLU A 76 8.20 -12.32 1.25
N GLN A 77 7.44 -13.05 2.07
CA GLN A 77 6.20 -13.69 1.63
C GLN A 77 5.15 -12.67 1.20
N LEU A 78 4.96 -11.58 1.95
CA LEU A 78 4.03 -10.51 1.57
C LEU A 78 4.48 -9.84 0.26
N ALA A 79 5.79 -9.65 0.07
CA ALA A 79 6.31 -9.09 -1.18
C ALA A 79 6.07 -10.03 -2.37
N GLU A 80 6.25 -11.34 -2.19
CA GLU A 80 5.96 -12.36 -3.21
C GLU A 80 4.47 -12.42 -3.54
N ASP A 81 3.61 -12.41 -2.52
CA ASP A 81 2.16 -12.42 -2.70
C ASP A 81 1.67 -11.16 -3.43
N ILE A 82 2.18 -9.98 -3.07
CA ILE A 82 1.88 -8.73 -3.78
C ILE A 82 2.33 -8.80 -5.24
N ALA A 83 3.44 -9.49 -5.52
CA ALA A 83 3.94 -9.66 -6.88
C ALA A 83 3.09 -10.66 -7.68
N GLN A 84 2.65 -11.76 -7.08
CA GLN A 84 2.05 -12.89 -7.80
C GLN A 84 0.52 -12.88 -7.83
N GLN A 85 -0.13 -12.25 -6.85
CA GLN A 85 -1.59 -12.19 -6.76
C GLN A 85 -2.15 -10.98 -7.52
N TYR A 86 -3.44 -11.05 -7.84
CA TYR A 86 -4.13 -10.01 -8.61
C TYR A 86 -4.90 -9.00 -7.75
N VAL A 87 -5.17 -9.34 -6.49
CA VAL A 87 -5.93 -8.49 -5.57
C VAL A 87 -5.33 -8.55 -4.17
N MET A 88 -5.25 -7.40 -3.52
CA MET A 88 -4.93 -7.27 -2.10
C MET A 88 -6.04 -6.48 -1.41
N SER A 89 -6.50 -6.96 -0.25
CA SER A 89 -7.38 -6.22 0.63
C SER A 89 -6.58 -5.63 1.79
N VAL A 90 -6.70 -4.32 1.98
CA VAL A 90 -6.09 -3.59 3.11
C VAL A 90 -7.18 -3.11 4.05
N PHE A 91 -6.84 -3.00 5.34
CA PHE A 91 -7.81 -2.65 6.40
C PHE A 91 -8.96 -3.65 6.51
N SER A 92 -8.69 -4.91 6.17
CA SER A 92 -9.69 -5.98 6.25
C SER A 92 -10.24 -6.11 7.67
N GLY A 93 -11.55 -6.36 7.79
CA GLY A 93 -12.25 -6.38 9.07
C GLY A 93 -12.64 -5.00 9.63
N THR A 94 -12.38 -3.91 8.90
CA THR A 94 -12.87 -2.55 9.23
C THR A 94 -13.93 -2.09 8.24
N SER A 95 -14.69 -1.04 8.57
CA SER A 95 -15.65 -0.41 7.66
C SER A 95 -15.01 0.30 6.46
N TYR A 96 -13.68 0.33 6.40
CA TYR A 96 -12.88 1.02 5.38
C TYR A 96 -11.96 0.06 4.64
N ALA A 97 -12.31 -1.23 4.61
CA ALA A 97 -11.59 -2.23 3.83
C ALA A 97 -11.55 -1.79 2.36
N LEU A 98 -10.36 -1.87 1.76
CA LEU A 98 -10.12 -1.38 0.40
C LEU A 98 -9.45 -2.49 -0.42
N GLU A 99 -10.02 -2.80 -1.57
CA GLU A 99 -9.46 -3.77 -2.51
C GLU A 99 -8.59 -3.06 -3.53
N ILE A 100 -7.38 -3.60 -3.71
CA ILE A 100 -6.34 -3.05 -4.56
C ILE A 100 -6.08 -4.05 -5.66
N ASN A 101 -6.27 -3.61 -6.90
CA ASN A 101 -5.88 -4.38 -8.08
C ASN A 101 -4.34 -4.38 -8.22
N LEU A 102 -3.75 -5.57 -8.14
CA LEU A 102 -2.32 -5.84 -8.25
C LEU A 102 -1.89 -6.22 -9.67
N ASP A 103 -2.77 -6.19 -10.67
CA ASP A 103 -2.39 -6.51 -12.04
C ASP A 103 -1.19 -5.66 -12.50
N GLY A 104 -0.24 -6.30 -13.17
CA GLY A 104 1.03 -5.71 -13.60
C GLY A 104 2.01 -5.32 -12.48
N THR A 105 1.71 -5.57 -11.20
CA THR A 105 2.60 -5.26 -10.07
C THR A 105 3.92 -6.02 -10.19
N MET A 106 3.89 -7.30 -10.56
CA MET A 106 5.10 -8.10 -10.85
C MET A 106 6.03 -7.40 -11.85
N ARG A 107 5.49 -6.97 -13.00
CA ARG A 107 6.27 -6.30 -14.05
C ARG A 107 6.87 -4.98 -13.55
N GLY A 108 6.10 -4.23 -12.76
CA GLY A 108 6.58 -3.00 -12.13
C GLY A 108 7.73 -3.25 -11.15
N MET A 109 7.63 -4.29 -10.32
CA MET A 109 8.67 -4.68 -9.37
C MET A 109 9.93 -5.18 -10.09
N GLU A 110 9.79 -5.98 -11.14
CA GLU A 110 10.92 -6.42 -11.96
C GLU A 110 11.65 -5.26 -12.63
N ALA A 111 10.92 -4.30 -13.20
CA ALA A 111 11.51 -3.10 -13.80
C ALA A 111 12.27 -2.27 -12.76
N ALA A 112 11.70 -2.11 -11.56
CA ALA A 112 12.38 -1.43 -10.45
C ALA A 112 13.66 -2.16 -10.03
N ARG A 113 13.62 -3.49 -9.88
CA ARG A 113 14.81 -4.32 -9.57
C ARG A 113 15.91 -4.16 -10.62
N LYS A 114 15.57 -4.18 -11.91
CA LYS A 114 16.53 -3.96 -13.01
C LYS A 114 17.17 -2.58 -12.95
N CYS A 115 16.39 -1.55 -12.66
CA CYS A 115 16.89 -0.19 -12.48
C CYS A 115 17.90 -0.11 -11.32
N MET A 116 17.57 -0.75 -10.19
CA MET A 116 18.45 -0.78 -9.01
C MET A 116 19.72 -1.61 -9.20
N ALA A 117 19.67 -2.69 -9.99
CA ALA A 117 20.82 -3.53 -10.30
C ALA A 117 21.80 -2.90 -11.31
N SER A 118 21.47 -1.73 -11.86
CA SER A 118 22.29 -1.00 -12.84
C SER A 118 23.18 0.10 -12.20
N PHE A 119 23.26 0.12 -10.87
CA PHE A 119 24.16 0.96 -10.06
C PHE A 119 25.17 0.10 -9.31
#